data_AF-A0A2H0D5Y0-F1
#
_entry.id   AF-A0A2H0D5Y0-F1
#
_cell.length_a   1.000
_cell.length_b   1.000
_cell.length_c   1.000
_cell.angle_alpha   90.00
_cell.angle_beta   90.00
_cell.angle_gamma   90.00
#
_symmetry.space_group_name_H-M   'P 1'
#
loop_
_entity.id
_entity.type
_entity.pdbx_description
1 polymer ?
#
loop_
_entity_poly.entity_id
_entity_poly.type
_entity_poly.pdbx_seq_one_letter_code
_entity_poly.pdbx_strand_id
1 'polypeptide(L)'
;MKIMKNKYLTIGLLLLSFAGSQFPFGKVGTTSFQFLKVFPGARANALAGAFTTLANNSEAVFWNPAGLAQVNRFDISAGYVGWFMDVKHYSFSAAYNLGDIGVFGVHGMVADVGNIEVTTVDKLGFVNGIYNPGLTGEVIRPGSMVLGASFARYLTDKFAFGVTVKYVRENLVYEKASAIVFDGGLTFNSGFKSIVIGASVRHFGQEVKFIDKSYPLPQTFNIGVSSYLISATDPLLMSLDDQSLLFSYDMIQPRDYDQMHNVV
;
A
#
# COMPACT_ATOMS: atom_id res chain seq x y z
N MET A 1 21.57 17.57 36.84
CA MET A 1 20.82 16.37 37.29
C MET A 1 19.36 16.46 36.80
N LYS A 2 19.04 15.93 35.61
CA LYS A 2 17.65 15.83 35.09
C LYS A 2 17.58 14.87 33.88
N ILE A 3 18.01 13.62 34.04
CA ILE A 3 17.96 12.58 32.98
C ILE A 3 16.88 11.51 33.29
N MET A 4 16.23 11.56 34.45
CA MET A 4 15.37 10.47 34.93
C MET A 4 13.92 10.43 34.39
N LYS A 5 13.43 11.47 33.70
CA LYS A 5 12.02 11.49 33.23
C LYS A 5 11.77 10.71 31.93
N ASN A 6 12.80 10.40 31.13
CA ASN A 6 12.60 9.76 29.82
C ASN A 6 12.65 8.22 29.85
N LYS A 7 13.11 7.58 30.94
CA LYS A 7 13.31 6.12 30.99
C LYS A 7 12.00 5.32 30.93
N TYR A 8 10.92 5.85 31.53
CA TYR A 8 9.62 5.19 31.52
C TYR A 8 8.94 5.25 30.14
N LEU A 9 9.23 6.28 29.34
CA LEU A 9 8.71 6.41 27.98
C LEU A 9 9.41 5.41 27.02
N THR A 10 10.72 5.24 27.15
CA THR A 10 11.48 4.25 26.37
C THR A 10 11.12 2.81 26.74
N ILE A 11 10.90 2.53 28.03
CA ILE A 11 10.43 1.21 28.49
C ILE A 11 8.99 0.95 28.00
N GLY A 12 8.14 1.98 27.96
CA GLY A 12 6.80 1.88 27.38
C GLY A 12 6.81 1.57 25.88
N LEU A 13 7.70 2.20 25.12
CA LEU A 13 7.87 1.94 23.68
C LEU A 13 8.38 0.51 23.41
N LEU A 14 9.31 0.01 24.24
CA LEU A 14 9.88 -1.34 24.09
C LEU A 14 8.90 -2.46 24.49
N LEU A 15 7.99 -2.18 25.43
CA LEU A 15 6.96 -3.12 25.87
C LEU A 15 5.78 -3.22 24.89
N LEU A 16 5.48 -2.16 24.13
CA LEU A 16 4.48 -2.23 23.05
C LEU A 16 4.90 -3.14 21.89
N SER A 17 6.20 -3.37 21.72
CA SER A 17 6.74 -4.28 20.69
C SER A 17 6.46 -5.77 20.95
N PHE A 18 6.00 -6.13 22.15
CA PHE A 18 5.89 -7.54 22.60
C PHE A 18 4.47 -8.04 22.84
N ALA A 19 3.43 -7.25 22.52
CA ALA A 19 2.05 -7.71 22.59
C ALA A 19 1.69 -8.56 21.35
N GLY A 20 2.17 -9.80 21.33
CA GLY A 20 1.74 -10.80 20.35
C GLY A 20 0.30 -11.24 20.62
N SER A 21 -0.63 -10.75 19.82
CA SER A 21 -2.02 -11.21 19.82
C SER A 21 -2.18 -12.48 18.99
N GLN A 22 -2.71 -13.54 19.60
CA GLN A 22 -3.21 -14.71 18.88
C GLN A 22 -4.60 -14.37 18.32
N PHE A 23 -4.78 -14.44 17.00
CA PHE A 23 -6.07 -14.26 16.36
C PHE A 23 -6.50 -15.52 15.58
N PRO A 24 -7.81 -15.83 15.56
CA PRO A 24 -8.37 -16.99 14.88
C PRO A 24 -8.30 -16.80 13.36
N PHE A 25 -8.05 -17.90 12.62
CA PHE A 25 -7.98 -17.96 11.15
C PHE A 25 -8.87 -16.92 10.45
N GLY A 26 -8.26 -15.84 9.95
CA GLY A 26 -8.92 -14.88 9.06
C GLY A 26 -9.51 -15.57 7.83
N LYS A 27 -10.49 -14.92 7.18
CA LYS A 27 -11.11 -15.39 5.93
C LYS A 27 -10.15 -15.25 4.75
N VAL A 28 -9.00 -15.92 4.82
CA VAL A 28 -7.90 -15.84 3.85
C VAL A 28 -8.37 -16.20 2.44
N GLY A 29 -7.95 -15.40 1.47
CA GLY A 29 -8.18 -15.66 0.05
C GLY A 29 -9.63 -15.47 -0.41
N THR A 30 -10.47 -14.78 0.36
CA THR A 30 -11.88 -14.55 0.00
C THR A 30 -12.14 -13.24 -0.75
N THR A 31 -11.11 -12.43 -0.99
CA THR A 31 -11.25 -11.14 -1.69
C THR A 31 -10.88 -11.24 -3.17
N SER A 32 -11.50 -10.40 -4.01
CA SER A 32 -11.15 -10.21 -5.43
C SER A 32 -9.97 -9.24 -5.60
N PHE A 33 -9.41 -9.13 -6.81
CA PHE A 33 -8.38 -8.14 -7.14
C PHE A 33 -7.17 -8.17 -6.19
N GLN A 34 -6.64 -9.36 -5.90
CA GLN A 34 -5.53 -9.57 -4.96
C GLN A 34 -4.28 -8.74 -5.30
N PHE A 35 -4.09 -8.43 -6.58
CA PHE A 35 -2.99 -7.60 -7.06
C PHE A 35 -2.95 -6.19 -6.44
N LEU A 36 -4.09 -5.68 -5.93
CA LEU A 36 -4.19 -4.39 -5.23
C LEU A 36 -3.42 -4.34 -3.90
N LYS A 37 -3.02 -5.50 -3.37
CA LYS A 37 -2.24 -5.62 -2.14
C LYS A 37 -0.73 -5.49 -2.37
N VAL A 38 -0.28 -5.62 -3.62
CA VAL A 38 1.14 -5.49 -3.97
C VAL A 38 1.47 -4.01 -4.09
N PHE A 39 2.26 -3.49 -3.16
CA PHE A 39 2.56 -2.06 -3.15
C PHE A 39 3.69 -1.70 -4.10
N PRO A 40 3.51 -0.67 -4.95
CA PRO A 40 4.51 -0.30 -5.95
C PRO A 40 5.70 0.53 -5.46
N GLY A 41 5.76 0.92 -4.18
CA GLY A 41 6.79 1.86 -3.67
C GLY A 41 7.96 1.16 -3.00
N ALA A 42 9.18 1.34 -3.52
CA ALA A 42 10.39 0.74 -2.93
C ALA A 42 10.64 1.21 -1.48
N ARG A 43 10.41 2.51 -1.21
CA ARG A 43 10.54 3.09 0.13
C ARG A 43 9.55 2.50 1.13
N ALA A 44 8.28 2.37 0.74
CA ALA A 44 7.26 1.78 1.60
C ALA A 44 7.58 0.31 1.93
N ASN A 45 8.01 -0.46 0.92
CA ASN A 45 8.41 -1.86 1.09
C ASN A 45 9.68 -2.02 1.95
N ALA A 46 10.67 -1.14 1.79
CA ALA A 46 11.89 -1.13 2.61
C ALA A 46 11.62 -0.82 4.09
N LEU A 47 10.55 -0.06 4.37
CA LEU A 47 10.07 0.23 5.71
C LEU A 47 9.07 -0.81 6.24
N ALA A 48 9.09 -2.03 5.68
CA ALA A 48 8.18 -3.13 6.03
C ALA A 48 6.69 -2.74 5.99
N GLY A 49 6.31 -1.70 5.24
CA GLY A 49 4.94 -1.17 5.21
C GLY A 49 4.57 -0.24 6.36
N ALA A 50 5.49 0.20 7.23
CA ALA A 50 5.25 1.24 8.24
C ALA A 50 5.32 2.65 7.62
N PHE A 51 4.39 2.96 6.71
CA PHE A 51 4.48 4.10 5.79
C PHE A 51 3.28 5.06 5.83
N THR A 52 2.27 4.82 6.66
CA THR A 52 1.00 5.57 6.67
C THR A 52 1.18 7.07 6.92
N THR A 53 2.14 7.46 7.75
CA THR A 53 2.47 8.86 8.07
C THR A 53 3.63 9.41 7.25
N LEU A 54 4.38 8.55 6.56
CA LEU A 54 5.62 8.89 5.86
C LEU A 54 5.43 9.14 4.36
N ALA A 55 4.28 8.73 3.82
CA ALA A 55 3.86 9.04 2.46
C ALA A 55 3.74 10.56 2.30
N ASN A 56 4.65 11.17 1.55
CA ASN A 56 4.76 12.63 1.41
C ASN A 56 5.12 13.11 -0.01
N ASN A 57 5.01 12.22 -0.99
CA ASN A 57 5.26 12.47 -2.41
C ASN A 57 4.10 11.90 -3.26
N SER A 58 4.25 11.84 -4.59
CA SER A 58 3.19 11.31 -5.47
C SER A 58 2.83 9.85 -5.19
N GLU A 59 3.73 9.04 -4.62
CA GLU A 59 3.44 7.64 -4.24
C GLU A 59 2.37 7.53 -3.13
N ALA A 60 2.07 8.64 -2.44
CA ALA A 60 1.03 8.69 -1.41
C ALA A 60 -0.35 8.24 -1.93
N VAL A 61 -0.63 8.39 -3.22
CA VAL A 61 -1.83 7.88 -3.90
C VAL A 61 -2.08 6.39 -3.70
N PHE A 62 -1.02 5.59 -3.51
CA PHE A 62 -1.11 4.15 -3.32
C PHE A 62 -1.29 3.75 -1.84
N TRP A 63 -0.93 4.62 -0.89
CA TRP A 63 -0.82 4.27 0.53
C TRP A 63 -1.72 5.09 1.45
N ASN A 64 -1.51 6.40 1.51
CA ASN A 64 -2.33 7.33 2.28
C ASN A 64 -2.49 8.63 1.46
N PRO A 65 -3.63 8.85 0.80
CA PRO A 65 -3.77 10.00 -0.09
C PRO A 65 -3.66 11.36 0.62
N ALA A 66 -3.86 11.45 1.95
CA ALA A 66 -3.59 12.69 2.69
C ALA A 66 -2.11 13.12 2.60
N GLY A 67 -1.21 12.16 2.40
CA GLY A 67 0.21 12.42 2.18
C GLY A 67 0.49 13.32 0.98
N LEU A 68 -0.38 13.33 -0.03
CA LEU A 68 -0.25 14.19 -1.21
C LEU A 68 -0.25 15.68 -0.85
N ALA A 69 -0.92 16.08 0.23
CA ALA A 69 -0.97 17.49 0.62
C ALA A 69 0.42 18.09 0.88
N GLN A 70 1.42 17.25 1.19
CA GLN A 70 2.82 17.64 1.41
C GLN A 70 3.61 17.90 0.12
N VAL A 71 3.05 17.61 -1.07
CA VAL A 71 3.75 17.84 -2.34
C VAL A 71 3.85 19.35 -2.61
N ASN A 72 5.07 19.87 -2.74
CA ASN A 72 5.29 21.33 -2.84
C ASN A 72 4.92 21.94 -4.20
N ARG A 73 5.27 21.30 -5.32
CA ARG A 73 5.02 21.86 -6.67
C ARG A 73 4.58 20.79 -7.64
N PHE A 74 5.47 19.85 -7.92
CA PHE A 74 5.22 18.74 -8.81
C PHE A 74 6.08 17.57 -8.38
N ASP A 75 5.52 16.37 -8.39
CA ASP A 75 6.23 15.13 -8.09
C ASP A 75 5.75 14.04 -9.06
N ILE A 76 6.69 13.26 -9.59
CA ILE A 76 6.40 12.06 -10.39
C ILE A 76 7.17 10.91 -9.75
N SER A 77 6.54 9.75 -9.68
CA SER A 77 7.20 8.50 -9.35
C SER A 77 6.80 7.40 -10.32
N ALA A 78 7.72 6.50 -10.61
CA ALA A 78 7.47 5.30 -11.40
C ALA A 78 8.19 4.14 -10.71
N GLY A 79 7.53 2.98 -10.69
CA GLY A 79 8.01 1.81 -9.96
C GLY A 79 7.85 0.53 -10.77
N TYR A 80 8.80 -0.38 -10.56
CA TYR A 80 8.77 -1.74 -11.05
C TYR A 80 8.99 -2.69 -9.87
N VAL A 81 8.11 -3.67 -9.73
CA VAL A 81 8.24 -4.74 -8.75
C VAL A 81 8.16 -6.08 -9.49
N GLY A 82 9.24 -6.85 -9.43
CA GLY A 82 9.22 -8.27 -9.77
C GLY A 82 8.63 -9.05 -8.61
N TRP A 83 7.51 -9.72 -8.84
CA TRP A 83 6.76 -10.44 -7.82
C TRP A 83 6.88 -11.96 -8.04
N PHE A 84 6.23 -12.76 -7.18
CA PHE A 84 6.31 -14.22 -7.28
C PHE A 84 5.83 -14.73 -8.65
N MET A 85 6.39 -15.85 -9.10
CA MET A 85 6.07 -16.48 -10.40
C MET A 85 6.22 -15.53 -11.60
N ASP A 86 7.28 -14.72 -11.59
CA ASP A 86 7.63 -13.78 -12.66
C ASP A 86 6.55 -12.75 -13.01
N VAL A 87 5.57 -12.55 -12.12
CA VAL A 87 4.56 -11.51 -12.25
C VAL A 87 5.23 -10.14 -12.12
N LYS A 88 4.94 -9.24 -13.04
CA LYS A 88 5.55 -7.91 -13.11
C LYS A 88 4.52 -6.86 -12.76
N HIS A 89 4.84 -6.04 -11.77
CA HIS A 89 4.03 -4.88 -11.42
C HIS A 89 4.72 -3.60 -11.90
N TYR A 90 4.04 -2.88 -12.78
CA TYR A 90 4.44 -1.56 -13.22
C TYR A 90 3.53 -0.52 -12.58
N SER A 91 4.10 0.61 -12.21
CA SER A 91 3.36 1.68 -11.54
C SER A 91 3.88 3.04 -11.92
N PHE A 92 2.98 4.01 -11.86
CA PHE A 92 3.26 5.41 -12.11
C PHE A 92 2.34 6.27 -11.25
N SER A 93 2.86 7.36 -10.73
CA SER A 93 2.11 8.40 -10.06
C SER A 93 2.65 9.78 -10.44
N ALA A 94 1.77 10.75 -10.49
CA ALA A 94 2.11 12.15 -10.62
C ALA A 94 1.24 12.97 -9.68
N ALA A 95 1.79 14.02 -9.10
CA ALA A 95 1.08 14.95 -8.23
C ALA A 95 1.47 16.39 -8.56
N TYR A 96 0.48 17.28 -8.59
CA TYR A 96 0.68 18.70 -8.85
C TYR A 96 -0.05 19.53 -7.80
N ASN A 97 0.67 20.49 -7.22
CA ASN A 97 0.13 21.39 -6.20
C ASN A 97 -0.43 22.65 -6.88
N LEU A 98 -1.73 22.89 -6.69
CA LEU A 98 -2.46 24.06 -7.19
C LEU A 98 -2.55 25.20 -6.16
N GLY A 99 -1.62 25.25 -5.21
CA GLY A 99 -1.61 26.24 -4.13
C GLY A 99 -2.81 26.06 -3.22
N ASP A 100 -3.61 27.12 -3.07
CA ASP A 100 -4.72 27.18 -2.11
C ASP A 100 -5.84 26.18 -2.39
N ILE A 101 -5.95 25.65 -3.62
CA ILE A 101 -6.94 24.65 -3.97
C ILE A 101 -6.60 23.30 -3.30
N GLY A 102 -5.32 22.95 -3.24
CA GLY A 102 -4.82 21.64 -2.81
C GLY A 102 -3.98 20.95 -3.88
N VAL A 103 -3.72 19.67 -3.68
CA VAL A 103 -2.87 18.82 -4.53
C VAL A 103 -3.74 17.82 -5.27
N PHE A 104 -3.60 17.79 -6.59
CA PHE A 104 -4.18 16.76 -7.43
C PHE A 104 -3.14 15.70 -7.75
N GLY A 105 -3.54 14.44 -7.63
CA GLY A 105 -2.73 13.28 -7.99
C GLY A 105 -3.40 12.42 -9.04
N VAL A 106 -2.62 11.78 -9.88
CA VAL A 106 -3.06 10.70 -10.77
C VAL A 106 -2.11 9.52 -10.61
N HIS A 107 -2.64 8.31 -10.77
CA HIS A 107 -1.82 7.11 -10.69
C HIS A 107 -2.33 6.00 -11.58
N GLY A 108 -1.43 5.09 -11.92
CA GLY A 108 -1.73 3.86 -12.63
C GLY A 108 -0.87 2.73 -12.11
N MET A 109 -1.41 1.51 -12.17
CA MET A 109 -0.68 0.29 -11.86
C MET A 109 -1.14 -0.83 -12.79
N VAL A 110 -0.22 -1.64 -13.28
CA VAL A 110 -0.49 -2.80 -14.11
C VAL A 110 0.21 -4.00 -13.49
N ALA A 111 -0.53 -5.10 -13.34
CA ALA A 111 -0.01 -6.41 -12.98
C ALA A 111 -0.02 -7.29 -14.24
N ASP A 112 1.15 -7.61 -14.75
CA ASP A 112 1.36 -8.47 -15.91
C ASP A 112 1.84 -9.83 -15.43
N VAL A 113 0.99 -10.86 -15.60
CA VAL A 113 1.32 -12.25 -15.25
C VAL A 113 2.17 -12.91 -16.35
N GLY A 114 2.27 -12.29 -17.52
CA GLY A 114 3.00 -12.84 -18.65
C GLY A 114 2.22 -13.90 -19.42
N ASN A 115 2.95 -14.71 -20.18
CA ASN A 115 2.40 -15.78 -21.00
C ASN A 115 2.40 -17.08 -20.21
N ILE A 116 1.24 -17.72 -20.10
CA ILE A 116 1.12 -19.06 -19.53
C ILE A 116 0.76 -20.02 -20.66
N GLU A 117 1.59 -21.03 -20.87
CA GLU A 117 1.27 -22.13 -21.79
C GLU A 117 0.26 -23.05 -21.12
N VAL A 118 -0.85 -23.32 -21.80
CA VAL A 118 -1.91 -24.17 -21.26
C VAL A 118 -1.49 -25.63 -21.37
N THR A 119 -1.53 -26.33 -20.23
CA THR A 119 -1.29 -27.77 -20.16
C THR A 119 -2.55 -28.54 -19.79
N THR A 120 -2.73 -29.71 -20.40
CA THR A 120 -3.85 -30.60 -20.09
C THR A 120 -3.38 -32.05 -20.00
N VAL A 121 -4.09 -32.84 -19.18
CA VAL A 121 -3.75 -34.24 -18.92
C VAL A 121 -3.94 -35.10 -20.16
N ASP A 122 -4.89 -34.77 -21.05
CA ASP A 122 -5.15 -35.50 -22.29
C ASP A 122 -4.03 -35.36 -23.34
N LYS A 123 -3.19 -34.32 -23.24
CA LYS A 123 -2.05 -34.08 -24.14
C LYS A 123 -0.73 -34.66 -23.61
N LEU A 124 -0.73 -35.25 -22.41
CA LEU A 124 0.44 -35.90 -21.84
C LEU A 124 0.78 -37.17 -22.62
N GLY A 125 2.02 -37.28 -23.09
CA GLY A 125 2.50 -38.49 -23.76
C GLY A 125 3.51 -38.20 -24.84
N PHE A 126 3.92 -39.26 -25.56
CA PHE A 126 4.87 -39.13 -26.66
C PHE A 126 4.15 -38.72 -27.94
N VAL A 127 4.56 -37.59 -28.51
CA VAL A 127 4.12 -37.11 -29.83
C VAL A 127 5.35 -37.09 -30.73
N ASN A 128 5.32 -37.82 -31.85
CA ASN A 128 6.45 -37.94 -32.77
C ASN A 128 7.77 -38.38 -32.10
N GLY A 129 7.69 -39.24 -31.10
CA GLY A 129 8.87 -39.75 -30.36
C GLY A 129 9.45 -38.78 -29.33
N ILE A 130 8.88 -37.58 -29.16
CA ILE A 130 9.26 -36.60 -28.14
C ILE A 130 8.18 -36.58 -27.05
N TYR A 131 8.59 -36.57 -25.78
CA TYR A 131 7.66 -36.47 -24.67
C TYR A 131 7.05 -35.06 -24.59
N ASN A 132 5.73 -34.95 -24.76
CA ASN A 132 4.97 -33.73 -24.54
C ASN A 132 4.52 -33.67 -23.07
N PRO A 133 4.92 -32.65 -22.29
CA PRO A 133 4.50 -32.48 -20.90
C PRO A 133 3.05 -31.98 -20.77
N GLY A 134 2.20 -32.25 -21.76
CA GLY A 134 0.79 -31.86 -21.77
C GLY A 134 0.51 -30.52 -22.45
N LEU A 135 1.47 -29.93 -23.17
CA LEU A 135 1.28 -28.65 -23.85
C LEU A 135 0.17 -28.78 -24.92
N THR A 136 -0.76 -27.84 -24.90
CA THR A 136 -1.87 -27.76 -25.86
C THR A 136 -1.54 -26.89 -27.08
N GLY A 137 -0.52 -26.03 -26.97
CA GLY A 137 -0.19 -24.99 -27.95
C GLY A 137 -0.96 -23.67 -27.74
N GLU A 138 -1.91 -23.63 -26.80
CA GLU A 138 -2.60 -22.41 -26.39
C GLU A 138 -1.76 -21.61 -25.38
N VAL A 139 -1.76 -20.28 -25.53
CA VAL A 139 -1.09 -19.35 -24.61
C VAL A 139 -2.11 -18.35 -24.09
N ILE A 140 -2.22 -18.26 -22.76
CA ILE A 140 -3.10 -17.32 -22.08
C ILE A 140 -2.30 -16.20 -21.43
N ARG A 141 -2.91 -15.01 -21.33
CA ARG A 141 -2.27 -13.77 -20.86
C ARG A 141 -3.16 -13.05 -19.83
N PRO A 142 -3.25 -13.54 -18.59
CA PRO A 142 -3.97 -12.86 -17.53
C PRO A 142 -3.27 -11.56 -17.13
N GLY A 143 -4.05 -10.59 -16.66
CA GLY A 143 -3.49 -9.32 -16.22
C GLY A 143 -4.52 -8.37 -15.64
N SER A 144 -4.04 -7.42 -14.85
CA SER A 144 -4.89 -6.50 -14.10
C SER A 144 -4.35 -5.08 -14.19
N MET A 145 -5.23 -4.09 -14.07
CA MET A 145 -4.85 -2.68 -14.12
C MET A 145 -5.69 -1.84 -13.15
N VAL A 146 -5.09 -0.74 -12.72
CA VAL A 146 -5.73 0.34 -11.96
C VAL A 146 -5.36 1.64 -12.60
N LEU A 147 -6.34 2.53 -12.71
CA LEU A 147 -6.13 3.95 -12.96
C LEU A 147 -6.90 4.72 -11.90
N GLY A 148 -6.33 5.80 -11.38
CA GLY A 148 -7.01 6.59 -10.37
C GLY A 148 -6.58 8.04 -10.34
N ALA A 149 -7.44 8.83 -9.70
CA ALA A 149 -7.25 10.25 -9.45
C ALA A 149 -7.46 10.51 -7.96
N SER A 150 -6.65 11.39 -7.42
CA SER A 150 -6.60 11.72 -6.00
C SER A 150 -6.64 13.23 -5.82
N PHE A 151 -7.22 13.65 -4.70
CA PHE A 151 -7.19 15.03 -4.26
C PHE A 151 -6.85 15.05 -2.78
N ALA A 152 -5.95 15.96 -2.38
CA ALA A 152 -5.59 16.14 -0.98
C ALA A 152 -5.37 17.60 -0.65
N ARG A 153 -5.65 17.98 0.59
CA ARG A 153 -5.49 19.35 1.04
C ARG A 153 -5.28 19.42 2.56
N TYR A 154 -4.51 20.41 3.00
CA TYR A 154 -4.52 20.85 4.38
C TYR A 154 -5.86 21.50 4.74
N LEU A 155 -6.53 21.00 5.78
CA LEU A 155 -7.66 21.72 6.41
C LEU A 155 -7.17 22.75 7.42
N THR A 156 -6.03 22.45 8.06
CA THR A 156 -5.32 23.33 9.00
C THR A 156 -3.82 23.11 8.84
N ASP A 157 -3.00 23.94 9.51
CA ASP A 157 -1.54 23.80 9.52
C ASP A 157 -1.04 22.43 10.03
N LYS A 158 -1.93 21.68 10.69
CA LYS A 158 -1.63 20.41 11.32
C LYS A 158 -2.37 19.23 10.70
N PHE A 159 -3.48 19.46 10.01
CA PHE A 159 -4.36 18.40 9.54
C PHE A 159 -4.48 18.43 8.02
N ALA A 160 -4.22 17.30 7.38
CA ALA A 160 -4.52 17.09 5.97
C ALA A 160 -5.43 15.88 5.79
N PHE A 161 -6.25 15.96 4.74
CA PHE A 161 -7.05 14.85 4.25
C PHE A 161 -6.72 14.59 2.78
N GLY A 162 -7.01 13.37 2.35
CA GLY A 162 -6.97 13.02 0.94
C GLY A 162 -7.99 11.95 0.60
N VAL A 163 -8.45 11.99 -0.63
CA VAL A 163 -9.40 11.03 -1.19
C VAL A 163 -8.92 10.59 -2.56
N THR A 164 -9.23 9.36 -2.92
CA THR A 164 -8.86 8.78 -4.21
C THR A 164 -10.05 8.03 -4.77
N VAL A 165 -10.27 8.17 -6.08
CA VAL A 165 -11.14 7.29 -6.86
C VAL A 165 -10.29 6.50 -7.84
N LYS A 166 -10.60 5.22 -7.98
CA LYS A 166 -9.88 4.26 -8.82
C LYS A 166 -10.86 3.50 -9.69
N TYR A 167 -10.48 3.27 -10.94
CA TYR A 167 -11.06 2.27 -11.80
C TYR A 167 -10.14 1.06 -11.84
N VAL A 168 -10.63 -0.07 -11.35
CA VAL A 168 -9.89 -1.33 -11.24
C VAL A 168 -10.46 -2.32 -12.25
N ARG A 169 -9.60 -3.03 -12.97
CA ARG A 169 -9.99 -4.08 -13.90
C ARG A 169 -9.05 -5.28 -13.81
N GLU A 170 -9.60 -6.47 -13.80
CA GLU A 170 -8.86 -7.73 -13.81
C GLU A 170 -9.37 -8.62 -14.94
N ASN A 171 -8.44 -9.23 -15.65
CA ASN A 171 -8.69 -10.20 -16.71
C ASN A 171 -8.08 -11.54 -16.32
N LEU A 172 -8.93 -12.51 -16.01
CA LEU A 172 -8.57 -13.90 -15.70
C LEU A 172 -8.71 -14.81 -16.93
N VAL A 173 -8.55 -14.22 -18.13
CA VAL A 173 -8.64 -14.88 -19.44
C VAL A 173 -10.06 -15.24 -19.82
N TYR A 174 -10.70 -16.10 -19.04
CA TYR A 174 -12.08 -16.54 -19.25
C TYR A 174 -13.08 -15.49 -18.81
N GLU A 175 -12.78 -14.80 -17.70
CA GLU A 175 -13.67 -13.81 -17.11
C GLU A 175 -12.96 -12.50 -16.82
N LYS A 176 -13.73 -11.42 -16.94
CA LYS A 176 -13.26 -10.05 -16.71
C LYS A 176 -14.20 -9.36 -15.76
N ALA A 177 -13.61 -8.65 -14.81
CA ALA A 177 -14.39 -7.83 -13.89
C ALA A 177 -13.74 -6.46 -13.73
N SER A 178 -14.58 -5.46 -13.45
CA SER A 178 -14.14 -4.12 -13.11
C SER A 178 -14.94 -3.56 -11.96
N ALA A 179 -14.35 -2.62 -11.23
CA ALA A 179 -15.01 -1.92 -10.15
C ALA A 179 -14.49 -0.48 -10.03
N ILE A 180 -15.36 0.37 -9.49
CA ILE A 180 -14.97 1.67 -8.96
C ILE A 180 -14.64 1.47 -7.49
N VAL A 181 -13.49 2.01 -7.09
CA VAL A 181 -12.88 1.80 -5.79
C VAL A 181 -12.45 3.14 -5.21
N PHE A 182 -12.60 3.31 -3.90
CA PHE A 182 -12.33 4.54 -3.18
C PHE A 182 -11.32 4.31 -2.07
N ASP A 183 -10.42 5.27 -1.90
CA ASP A 183 -9.55 5.37 -0.74
C ASP A 183 -9.76 6.72 -0.04
N GLY A 184 -9.51 6.73 1.25
CA GLY A 184 -9.50 7.92 2.09
C GLY A 184 -8.29 7.91 3.01
N GLY A 185 -7.81 9.09 3.35
CA GLY A 185 -6.61 9.26 4.14
C GLY A 185 -6.67 10.51 4.98
N LEU A 186 -6.06 10.45 6.16
CA LEU A 186 -5.87 11.57 7.08
C LEU A 186 -4.42 11.56 7.59
N THR A 187 -3.87 12.76 7.79
CA THR A 187 -2.61 12.96 8.51
C THR A 187 -2.76 14.13 9.48
N PHE A 188 -2.24 13.96 10.68
CA PHE A 188 -2.25 14.93 11.76
C PHE A 188 -0.84 15.10 12.32
N ASN A 189 -0.24 16.26 12.05
CA ASN A 189 0.98 16.70 12.71
C ASN A 189 0.60 17.30 14.07
N SER A 190 1.04 16.65 15.15
CA SER A 190 0.69 17.08 16.52
C SER A 190 1.17 18.53 16.80
N GLY A 191 2.25 18.95 16.16
CA GLY A 191 2.99 20.16 16.50
C GLY A 191 3.72 20.07 17.83
N PHE A 192 3.61 18.94 18.54
CA PHE A 192 4.53 18.56 19.60
C PHE A 192 5.63 17.68 18.99
N LYS A 193 6.82 18.28 18.83
CA LYS A 193 7.97 17.63 18.21
C LYS A 193 7.66 17.14 16.80
N SER A 194 8.44 16.17 16.30
CA SER A 194 8.23 15.53 15.00
C SER A 194 7.14 14.44 14.98
N ILE A 195 6.17 14.45 15.91
CA ILE A 195 5.13 13.41 15.98
C ILE A 195 4.05 13.64 14.92
N VAL A 196 3.87 12.65 14.06
CA VAL A 196 2.79 12.59 13.06
C VAL A 196 1.95 11.36 13.31
N ILE A 197 0.63 11.53 13.29
CA ILE A 197 -0.35 10.45 13.36
C ILE A 197 -1.08 10.41 12.01
N GLY A 198 -1.41 9.23 11.52
CA GLY A 198 -2.09 9.05 10.24
C GLY A 198 -3.09 7.93 10.30
N ALA A 199 -4.10 8.01 9.44
CA ALA A 199 -5.02 6.92 9.21
C ALA A 199 -5.33 6.84 7.72
N SER A 200 -5.50 5.65 7.18
CA SER A 200 -6.00 5.46 5.82
C SER A 200 -6.94 4.28 5.71
N VAL A 201 -7.89 4.40 4.79
CA VAL A 201 -8.80 3.34 4.38
C VAL A 201 -8.61 3.15 2.89
N ARG A 202 -8.36 1.92 2.47
CA ARG A 202 -8.08 1.59 1.07
C ARG A 202 -9.03 0.54 0.54
N HIS A 203 -9.23 0.61 -0.76
CA HIS A 203 -9.93 -0.37 -1.57
C HIS A 203 -11.42 -0.55 -1.20
N PHE A 204 -12.09 0.53 -0.83
CA PHE A 204 -13.51 0.52 -0.51
C PHE A 204 -14.38 0.59 -1.77
N GLY A 205 -15.43 -0.22 -1.87
CA GLY A 205 -16.27 -0.28 -3.07
C GLY A 205 -17.19 -1.49 -3.06
N GLN A 206 -17.94 -1.65 -4.17
CA GLN A 206 -18.87 -2.76 -4.35
C GLN A 206 -18.15 -4.11 -4.51
N GLU A 207 -18.80 -5.19 -4.09
CA GLU A 207 -18.31 -6.54 -4.34
C GLU A 207 -18.32 -6.85 -5.84
N VAL A 208 -17.39 -7.70 -6.25
CA VAL A 208 -17.08 -8.00 -7.65
C VAL A 208 -17.54 -9.41 -7.97
N LYS A 209 -18.33 -9.55 -9.03
CA LYS A 209 -18.80 -10.84 -9.52
C LYS A 209 -18.10 -11.18 -10.82
N PHE A 210 -17.43 -12.34 -10.85
CA PHE A 210 -16.79 -12.87 -12.07
C PHE A 210 -17.73 -13.81 -12.83
N ILE A 211 -18.39 -14.74 -12.13
CA ILE A 211 -19.32 -15.71 -12.75
C ILE A 211 -20.63 -15.71 -11.98
N ASP A 212 -20.67 -16.37 -10.82
CA ASP A 212 -21.91 -16.57 -10.04
C ASP A 212 -21.91 -15.87 -8.69
N LYS A 213 -20.77 -15.90 -7.99
CA LYS A 213 -20.61 -15.35 -6.64
C LYS A 213 -19.93 -13.98 -6.68
N SER A 214 -20.40 -13.09 -5.80
CA SER A 214 -19.75 -11.82 -5.50
C SER A 214 -18.66 -12.04 -4.46
N TYR A 215 -17.51 -11.44 -4.70
CA TYR A 215 -16.36 -11.44 -3.80
C TYR A 215 -16.04 -10.00 -3.41
N PRO A 216 -15.74 -9.75 -2.14
CA PRO A 216 -15.40 -8.42 -1.69
C PRO A 216 -14.03 -7.95 -2.16
N LEU A 217 -13.87 -6.62 -2.19
CA LEU A 217 -12.58 -5.97 -2.40
C LEU A 217 -11.64 -6.18 -1.20
N PRO A 218 -10.31 -6.11 -1.41
CA PRO A 218 -9.29 -6.29 -0.38
C PRO A 218 -9.16 -5.02 0.47
N GLN A 219 -10.24 -4.68 1.17
CA GLN A 219 -10.31 -3.48 2.00
C GLN A 219 -9.25 -3.55 3.10
N THR A 220 -8.57 -2.43 3.32
CA THR A 220 -7.53 -2.32 4.34
C THR A 220 -7.69 -1.03 5.11
N PHE A 221 -7.64 -1.14 6.43
CA PHE A 221 -7.61 0.00 7.34
C PHE A 221 -6.22 0.10 7.99
N ASN A 222 -5.64 1.29 8.01
CA ASN A 222 -4.31 1.56 8.53
C ASN A 222 -4.40 2.70 9.56
N ILE A 223 -3.73 2.54 10.70
CA ILE A 223 -3.42 3.62 11.63
C ILE A 223 -1.92 3.62 11.84
N GLY A 224 -1.29 4.78 11.68
CA GLY A 224 0.15 4.96 11.79
C GLY A 224 0.54 6.07 12.75
N VAL A 225 1.71 5.93 13.35
CA VAL A 225 2.41 6.99 14.08
C VAL A 225 3.89 6.97 13.74
N SER A 226 4.47 8.14 13.51
CA SER A 226 5.91 8.27 13.30
C SER A 226 6.49 9.48 14.01
N SER A 227 7.77 9.39 14.38
CA SER A 227 8.53 10.51 14.91
C SER A 227 10.02 10.28 14.71
N TYR A 228 10.76 11.37 14.50
CA TYR A 228 12.22 11.33 14.60
C TYR A 228 12.63 11.24 16.07
N LEU A 229 13.21 10.11 16.46
CA LEU A 229 13.81 9.92 17.79
C LEU A 229 15.05 10.79 17.95
N ILE A 230 15.86 10.86 16.89
CA ILE A 230 17.05 11.69 16.78
C ILE A 230 16.93 12.49 15.48
N SER A 231 17.22 13.78 15.52
CA SER A 231 17.18 14.70 14.36
C SER A 231 17.73 16.06 14.79
N ALA A 232 18.19 16.86 13.84
CA ALA A 232 18.52 18.27 14.06
C ALA A 232 17.29 19.12 14.41
N THR A 233 16.10 18.70 13.97
CA THR A 233 14.84 19.46 14.10
C THR A 233 13.83 18.69 14.93
N ASP A 234 13.50 19.26 16.10
CA ASP A 234 12.43 18.83 17.01
C ASP A 234 12.32 17.30 17.27
N PRO A 235 13.41 16.61 17.66
CA PRO A 235 13.41 15.17 17.90
C PRO A 235 12.73 14.78 19.22
N LEU A 236 12.23 13.55 19.27
CA LEU A 236 11.60 12.97 20.47
C LEU A 236 12.59 12.80 21.62
N LEU A 237 13.82 12.37 21.33
CA LEU A 237 14.81 12.01 22.35
C LEU A 237 16.02 12.96 22.38
N MET A 238 16.73 13.13 21.25
CA MET A 238 18.02 13.84 21.23
C MET A 238 18.24 14.62 19.94
N SER A 239 18.78 15.84 20.07
CA SER A 239 19.19 16.68 18.94
C SER A 239 20.64 16.38 18.54
N LEU A 240 20.83 15.99 17.28
CA LEU A 240 22.14 15.82 16.64
C LEU A 240 22.04 16.41 15.23
N ASP A 241 23.05 17.17 14.82
CA ASP A 241 22.98 17.94 13.57
C ASP A 241 23.09 17.06 12.32
N ASP A 242 23.95 16.03 12.37
CA ASP A 242 24.27 15.19 11.20
C ASP A 242 23.60 13.82 11.21
N GLN A 243 22.76 13.53 12.21
CA GLN A 243 22.15 12.20 12.38
C GLN A 243 20.65 12.30 12.56
N SER A 244 19.94 11.40 11.89
CA SER A 244 18.51 11.20 12.11
C SER A 244 18.19 9.73 12.33
N LEU A 245 17.28 9.48 13.25
CA LEU A 245 16.71 8.16 13.53
C LEU A 245 15.20 8.30 13.52
N LEU A 246 14.57 7.72 12.51
CA LEU A 246 13.12 7.69 12.38
C LEU A 246 12.56 6.47 13.10
N PHE A 247 11.48 6.66 13.85
CA PHE A 247 10.62 5.59 14.34
C PHE A 247 9.27 5.69 13.64
N SER A 248 8.76 4.56 13.16
CA SER A 248 7.45 4.43 12.52
C SER A 248 6.76 3.15 12.97
N TYR A 249 5.48 3.26 13.31
CA TYR A 249 4.61 2.15 13.67
C TYR A 249 3.32 2.24 12.87
N ASP A 250 2.94 1.17 12.19
CA ASP A 250 1.64 1.03 11.55
C ASP A 250 0.90 -0.21 12.05
N MET A 251 -0.35 -0.02 12.45
CA MET A 251 -1.33 -1.08 12.66
C MET A 251 -2.18 -1.20 11.39
N ILE A 252 -2.25 -2.40 10.83
CA ILE A 252 -2.92 -2.69 9.56
C ILE A 252 -3.97 -3.77 9.79
N GLN A 253 -5.23 -3.43 9.52
CA GLN A 253 -6.35 -4.35 9.54
C GLN A 253 -6.84 -4.60 8.10
N PRO A 254 -6.36 -5.65 7.43
CA PRO A 254 -6.93 -6.11 6.17
C PRO A 254 -8.27 -6.84 6.42
N ARG A 255 -9.10 -6.94 5.37
CA ARG A 255 -10.38 -7.65 5.41
C ARG A 255 -10.24 -9.17 5.49
N ASP A 256 -9.18 -9.72 4.91
CA ASP A 256 -9.04 -11.15 4.67
C ASP A 256 -7.78 -11.78 5.27
N TYR A 257 -7.08 -11.07 6.16
CA TYR A 257 -5.99 -11.62 6.96
C TYR A 257 -6.10 -11.11 8.40
N ASP A 258 -5.29 -11.69 9.27
CA ASP A 258 -5.15 -11.22 10.63
C ASP A 258 -4.55 -9.81 10.64
N GLN A 259 -4.79 -9.10 11.74
CA GLN A 259 -4.18 -7.79 11.97
C GLN A 259 -2.65 -7.89 11.94
N MET A 260 -2.02 -6.93 11.28
CA MET A 260 -0.58 -6.85 11.15
C MET A 260 -0.06 -5.59 11.84
N HIS A 261 1.14 -5.67 12.38
CA HIS A 261 1.83 -4.55 13.00
C HIS A 261 3.22 -4.43 12.40
N ASN A 262 3.53 -3.26 11.83
CA ASN A 262 4.80 -2.98 11.20
C ASN A 262 5.55 -1.93 12.01
N VAL A 263 6.83 -2.15 12.28
CA VAL A 263 7.68 -1.27 13.09
C VAL A 263 9.03 -1.11 12.41
N VAL A 264 9.51 0.13 12.29
CA VAL A 264 10.84 0.50 11.79
C VAL A 264 11.44 1.63 12.59
#